data_AF-A0A1Y1N716-F1
#
_entry.id   AF-A0A1Y1N716-F1
#
_cell.length_a   1.000
_cell.length_b   1.000
_cell.length_c   1.000
_cell.angle_alpha   90.00
_cell.angle_beta   90.00
_cell.angle_gamma   90.00
#
_symmetry.space_group_name_H-M   'P 1'
#
loop_
_entity.id
_entity.type
_entity.pdbx_description
1 polymer ?
#
loop_
_entity_poly.entity_id
_entity_poly.type
_entity_poly.pdbx_seq_one_letter_code
_entity_poly.pdbx_strand_id
1 'polypeptide(L)'
;RSAGGNGVRLDGGNGFAGAVITPYYDSMLVKCTCHGSTYEIARRKVLRALIEFRVRGVKTNIPFLASLLTHPVFIDGNCWTTFIDDTPELFDLVGSQNRAQKLLAYLGDVAVNGSSIKGQIGEPKLKTEIILPELIASDGQKIDISQPCQKGWRNILVEQGPKAFAKAVREYKGCLLMDTTWRDAHQSLLATRVRTVDLLNIAKETSHAMSNLYSLECWGGATFDVAMRFLYEDPWDRLRRMRKLVPNIPFQMLLRGANGVAYSSLPDNAIDHFVEQAKKNGVDIFRVFDALNDIDQLEVGIKAVQKAGGVAEGTVCISGDMLNPKKKYNLEYYLDLVDKLVKLDIDVLGIKDMAGVLKPHAATLLIGSIRKKYPDLPIHVHTHD
;
A
#
# COMPACT_ATOMS: atom_id res chain seq x y z
N ARG A 1 11.18 11.91 33.43
CA ARG A 1 12.25 12.84 33.01
C ARG A 1 11.70 14.26 33.08
N SER A 2 12.44 15.15 33.74
CA SER A 2 12.12 16.57 33.94
C SER A 2 12.57 17.43 32.75
N ALA A 3 11.92 18.58 32.57
CA ALA A 3 12.37 19.64 31.67
C ALA A 3 13.45 20.51 32.31
N GLY A 4 14.13 21.37 31.52
CA GLY A 4 15.18 22.26 32.04
C GLY A 4 15.46 23.48 31.16
N GLY A 5 16.60 24.13 31.40
CA GLY A 5 17.09 25.28 30.62
C GLY A 5 16.71 26.65 31.19
N ASN A 6 17.11 27.70 30.49
CA ASN A 6 17.02 29.09 30.97
C ASN A 6 15.59 29.50 31.36
N GLY A 7 15.42 29.84 32.63
CA GLY A 7 14.17 30.29 33.22
C GLY A 7 13.10 29.24 33.35
N VAL A 8 13.50 27.98 33.58
CA VAL A 8 12.65 26.90 34.10
C VAL A 8 13.10 26.57 35.52
N ARG A 9 12.16 26.63 36.46
CA ARG A 9 12.32 26.16 37.82
C ARG A 9 11.36 25.00 38.05
N LEU A 10 11.90 23.91 38.61
CA LEU A 10 11.11 22.75 39.01
C LEU A 10 11.21 22.54 40.51
N ASP A 11 10.07 22.54 41.19
CA ASP A 11 9.96 22.21 42.60
C ASP A 11 9.29 20.83 42.69
N GLY A 12 10.10 19.80 42.91
CA GLY A 12 9.65 18.41 42.91
C GLY A 12 8.82 18.04 44.16
N GLY A 13 7.75 17.29 43.96
CA GLY A 13 7.07 16.54 45.01
C GLY A 13 7.44 15.06 44.93
N ASN A 14 6.45 14.17 44.89
CA ASN A 14 6.65 12.71 44.81
C ASN A 14 6.93 12.20 43.37
N GLY A 15 7.24 13.08 42.42
CA GLY A 15 7.43 12.76 41.00
C GLY A 15 8.82 12.25 40.60
N PHE A 16 9.42 11.32 41.35
CA PHE A 16 10.73 10.73 41.02
C PHE A 16 10.61 9.31 40.43
N ALA A 17 11.67 8.81 39.80
CA ALA A 17 11.66 7.49 39.17
C ALA A 17 11.53 6.38 40.21
N GLY A 18 10.55 5.48 40.03
CA GLY A 18 10.24 4.41 40.98
C GLY A 18 9.28 4.81 42.11
N ALA A 19 8.83 6.07 42.17
CA ALA A 19 7.85 6.50 43.16
C ALA A 19 6.48 5.82 42.97
N VAL A 20 5.85 5.47 44.09
CA VAL A 20 4.46 4.96 44.14
C VAL A 20 3.56 6.08 44.63
N ILE A 21 2.68 6.56 43.75
CA ILE A 21 1.72 7.63 44.08
C ILE A 21 0.50 7.00 44.75
N THR A 22 0.28 7.31 46.02
CA THR A 22 -0.84 6.76 46.80
C THR A 22 -2.07 7.68 46.71
N PRO A 23 -3.30 7.15 46.94
CA PRO A 23 -4.52 7.94 46.89
C PRO A 23 -4.79 8.76 48.17
N TYR A 24 -3.92 8.70 49.17
CA TYR A 24 -4.15 9.30 50.50
C TYR A 24 -3.74 10.78 50.59
N TYR A 25 -2.94 11.26 49.63
CA TYR A 25 -2.44 12.64 49.57
C TYR A 25 -2.84 13.29 48.25
N ASP A 26 -2.46 14.56 48.08
CA ASP A 26 -2.65 15.25 46.82
C ASP A 26 -1.82 14.60 45.69
N SER A 27 -2.30 14.75 44.45
CA SER A 27 -1.70 14.13 43.27
C SER A 27 -0.55 14.95 42.67
N MET A 28 0.00 15.91 43.42
CA MET A 28 1.05 16.81 42.93
C MET A 28 2.38 16.07 42.70
N LEU A 29 2.82 16.02 41.44
CA LEU A 29 4.10 15.41 41.07
C LEU A 29 5.26 16.41 41.11
N VAL A 30 5.08 17.57 40.49
CA VAL A 30 6.09 18.63 40.35
C VAL A 30 5.40 19.95 40.04
N LYS A 31 5.92 21.06 40.59
CA LYS A 31 5.55 22.41 40.16
C LYS A 31 6.54 22.88 39.10
N CYS A 32 6.04 23.30 37.94
CA CYS A 32 6.86 23.87 36.88
C CYS A 32 6.58 25.37 36.78
N THR A 33 7.58 26.18 37.13
CA THR A 33 7.49 27.63 37.06
C THR A 33 8.46 28.13 36.01
N CYS A 34 8.02 28.97 35.08
CA CYS A 34 8.91 29.58 34.10
C CYS A 34 8.92 31.11 34.23
N HIS A 35 10.05 31.73 33.92
CA HIS A 35 10.18 33.19 33.88
C HIS A 35 10.65 33.69 32.50
N GLY A 36 10.16 34.86 32.11
CA GLY A 36 10.46 35.54 30.86
C GLY A 36 10.33 37.05 31.03
N SER A 37 10.94 37.82 30.12
CA SER A 37 10.81 39.28 30.11
C SER A 37 9.41 39.76 29.70
N THR A 38 8.62 38.89 29.07
CA THR A 38 7.22 39.13 28.73
C THR A 38 6.37 37.91 29.11
N TYR A 39 5.07 38.13 29.25
CA TYR A 39 4.08 37.07 29.45
C TYR A 39 4.20 35.98 28.38
N GLU A 40 4.25 36.36 27.10
CA GLU A 40 4.35 35.42 25.98
C GLU A 40 5.63 34.56 26.03
N ILE A 41 6.76 35.15 26.42
CA ILE A 41 8.02 34.40 26.60
C ILE A 41 7.89 33.40 27.74
N ALA A 42 7.30 33.79 28.87
CA ALA A 42 7.07 32.89 29.99
C ALA A 42 6.11 31.75 29.61
N ARG A 43 4.98 32.05 28.97
CA ARG A 43 3.98 31.08 28.49
C ARG A 43 4.59 30.04 27.54
N ARG A 44 5.35 30.49 26.53
CA ARG A 44 6.05 29.59 25.59
C ARG A 44 7.06 28.68 26.29
N LYS A 45 7.78 29.20 27.31
CA LYS A 45 8.72 28.39 28.10
C LYS A 45 8.01 27.31 28.91
N VAL A 46 6.85 27.62 29.51
CA VAL A 46 6.00 26.62 30.20
C VAL A 46 5.54 25.57 29.20
N LEU A 47 4.99 25.98 28.06
CA LEU A 47 4.49 25.06 27.03
C LEU A 47 5.60 24.11 26.55
N ARG A 48 6.79 24.62 26.25
CA ARG A 48 7.95 23.79 25.88
C ARG A 48 8.37 22.87 27.03
N ALA A 49 8.41 23.35 28.27
CA ALA A 49 8.73 22.49 29.43
C ALA A 49 7.71 21.34 29.58
N LEU A 50 6.41 21.62 29.43
CA LEU A 50 5.34 20.61 29.42
C LEU A 50 5.52 19.57 28.32
N ILE A 51 5.90 20.00 27.11
CA ILE A 51 6.18 19.11 25.97
C ILE A 51 7.45 18.28 26.20
N GLU A 52 8.44 18.78 26.92
CA GLU A 52 9.68 18.05 27.26
C GLU A 52 9.47 16.99 28.35
N PHE A 53 8.52 17.21 29.28
CA PHE A 53 8.24 16.24 30.33
C PHE A 53 7.92 14.85 29.74
N ARG A 54 8.51 13.83 30.37
CA ARG A 54 8.18 12.42 30.11
C ARG A 54 7.84 11.77 31.44
N VAL A 55 6.54 11.68 31.72
CA VAL A 55 5.97 10.96 32.85
C VAL A 55 5.28 9.70 32.32
N ARG A 56 5.58 8.55 32.92
CA ARG A 56 5.03 7.25 32.56
C ARG A 56 4.65 6.50 33.84
N GLY A 57 3.63 5.66 33.75
CA GLY A 57 3.06 4.92 34.89
C GLY A 57 1.75 5.52 35.41
N VAL A 58 1.58 6.84 35.31
CA VAL A 58 0.34 7.54 35.71
C VAL A 58 -0.13 8.50 34.61
N LYS A 59 -1.44 8.81 34.61
CA LYS A 59 -1.99 9.91 33.81
C LYS A 59 -1.61 11.24 34.45
N THR A 60 -1.50 12.30 33.64
CA THR A 60 -1.15 13.65 34.11
C THR A 60 -2.08 14.67 33.46
N ASN A 61 -2.17 15.86 34.06
CA ASN A 61 -2.90 17.00 33.53
C ASN A 61 -2.13 17.79 32.44
N ILE A 62 -0.96 17.30 31.99
CA ILE A 62 -0.15 17.97 30.97
C ILE A 62 -0.94 18.31 29.68
N PRO A 63 -1.76 17.40 29.10
CA PRO A 63 -2.53 17.72 27.90
C PRO A 63 -3.51 18.87 28.10
N PHE A 64 -4.17 18.93 29.28
CA PHE A 64 -5.08 20.02 29.63
C PHE A 64 -4.32 21.34 29.76
N LEU A 65 -3.18 21.35 30.47
CA LEU A 65 -2.34 22.54 30.61
C LEU A 65 -1.82 23.03 29.25
N ALA A 66 -1.48 22.11 28.34
CA ALA A 66 -1.09 22.47 26.98
C ALA A 66 -2.24 23.13 26.22
N SER A 67 -3.45 22.54 26.28
CA SER A 67 -4.66 23.11 25.67
C SER A 67 -4.94 24.53 26.18
N LEU A 68 -4.94 24.70 27.50
CA LEU A 68 -5.11 25.98 28.19
C LEU A 68 -4.06 27.02 27.72
N LEU A 69 -2.78 26.65 27.72
CA LEU A 69 -1.70 27.55 27.31
C LEU A 69 -1.77 27.94 25.84
N THR A 70 -2.40 27.13 24.98
CA THR A 70 -2.55 27.42 23.56
C THR A 70 -3.87 28.09 23.19
N HIS A 71 -4.79 28.25 24.16
CA HIS A 71 -6.08 28.88 23.92
C HIS A 71 -5.94 30.40 23.73
N PRO A 72 -6.58 31.03 22.72
CA PRO A 72 -6.45 32.46 22.44
C PRO A 72 -6.70 33.36 23.66
N VAL A 73 -7.77 33.11 24.42
CA VAL A 73 -8.10 33.86 25.65
C VAL A 73 -6.95 33.84 26.67
N PHE A 74 -6.27 32.69 26.81
CA PHE A 74 -5.13 32.57 27.71
C PHE A 74 -3.91 33.29 27.15
N ILE A 75 -3.63 33.15 25.85
CA ILE A 75 -2.54 33.86 25.15
C ILE A 75 -2.66 35.37 25.32
N ASP A 76 -3.87 35.90 25.27
CA ASP A 76 -4.14 37.34 25.39
C ASP A 76 -4.16 37.83 26.85
N GLY A 77 -4.14 36.92 27.83
CA GLY A 77 -4.15 37.25 29.26
C GLY A 77 -5.51 37.72 29.78
N ASN A 78 -6.60 37.50 29.03
CA ASN A 78 -7.95 38.01 29.33
C ASN A 78 -8.84 36.98 30.06
N CYS A 79 -8.24 36.09 30.86
CA CYS A 79 -8.97 35.04 31.56
C CYS A 79 -9.79 35.59 32.74
N TRP A 80 -10.94 34.96 33.01
CA TRP A 80 -11.79 35.22 34.17
C TRP A 80 -11.93 33.96 35.04
N THR A 81 -12.58 34.07 36.20
CA THR A 81 -12.61 32.98 37.21
C THR A 81 -13.35 31.73 36.75
N THR A 82 -14.33 31.85 35.87
CA THR A 82 -15.09 30.72 35.30
C THR A 82 -14.62 30.32 33.90
N PHE A 83 -13.51 30.88 33.40
CA PHE A 83 -13.04 30.64 32.02
C PHE A 83 -12.93 29.14 31.68
N ILE A 84 -12.39 28.33 32.58
CA ILE A 84 -12.26 26.88 32.36
C ILE A 84 -13.63 26.20 32.29
N ASP A 85 -14.58 26.61 33.14
CA ASP A 85 -15.93 26.05 33.18
C ASP A 85 -16.76 26.46 31.94
N ASP A 86 -16.51 27.68 31.43
CA ASP A 86 -17.19 28.26 30.28
C ASP A 86 -16.60 27.81 28.93
N THR A 87 -15.50 27.07 28.92
CA THR A 87 -14.74 26.69 27.70
C THR A 87 -14.56 25.17 27.57
N PRO A 88 -15.60 24.43 27.16
CA PRO A 88 -15.55 22.97 27.03
C PRO A 88 -14.46 22.43 26.09
N GLU A 89 -14.07 23.20 25.05
CA GLU A 89 -13.02 22.76 24.12
C GLU A 89 -11.64 22.55 24.77
N LEU A 90 -11.40 23.10 25.98
CA LEU A 90 -10.18 22.84 26.74
C LEU A 90 -10.01 21.35 27.09
N PHE A 91 -11.10 20.59 27.07
CA PHE A 91 -11.14 19.15 27.35
C PHE A 91 -11.04 18.26 26.11
N ASP A 92 -10.95 18.86 24.91
CA ASP A 92 -10.66 18.13 23.66
C ASP A 92 -9.16 17.79 23.57
N LEU A 93 -8.73 16.90 24.46
CA LEU A 93 -7.32 16.62 24.68
C LEU A 93 -6.67 15.92 23.48
N VAL A 94 -5.60 16.53 22.95
CA VAL A 94 -4.77 15.90 21.92
C VAL A 94 -4.04 14.70 22.50
N GLY A 95 -4.41 13.50 22.05
CA GLY A 95 -3.76 12.25 22.44
C GLY A 95 -2.36 12.11 21.84
N SER A 96 -1.38 11.70 22.64
CA SER A 96 -0.07 11.29 22.13
C SER A 96 -0.15 9.89 21.50
N GLN A 97 0.42 9.72 20.31
CA GLN A 97 0.46 8.41 19.64
C GLN A 97 1.35 7.36 20.36
N ASN A 98 2.25 7.82 21.25
CA ASN A 98 3.16 6.99 22.06
C ASN A 98 3.93 5.91 21.28
N ARG A 99 4.41 6.26 20.07
CA ARG A 99 5.00 5.32 19.09
C ARG A 99 6.15 4.47 19.65
N ALA A 100 7.09 5.10 20.37
CA ALA A 100 8.25 4.39 20.94
C ALA A 100 7.85 3.33 21.98
N GLN A 101 6.83 3.61 22.81
CA GLN A 101 6.37 2.60 23.78
C GLN A 101 5.69 1.43 23.08
N LYS A 102 4.89 1.69 22.05
CA LYS A 102 4.26 0.62 21.25
C LYS A 102 5.31 -0.25 20.57
N LEU A 103 6.37 0.35 20.03
CA LEU A 103 7.49 -0.39 19.43
C LEU A 103 8.23 -1.25 20.48
N LEU A 104 8.57 -0.69 21.64
CA LEU A 104 9.23 -1.45 22.71
C LEU A 104 8.35 -2.57 23.24
N ALA A 105 7.04 -2.36 23.36
CA ALA A 105 6.10 -3.41 23.75
C ALA A 105 6.06 -4.54 22.71
N TYR A 106 6.02 -4.21 21.41
CA TYR A 106 6.09 -5.19 20.33
C TYR A 106 7.41 -5.97 20.35
N LEU A 107 8.56 -5.29 20.46
CA LEU A 107 9.86 -5.95 20.52
C LEU A 107 10.00 -6.84 21.75
N GLY A 108 9.51 -6.38 22.91
CA GLY A 108 9.49 -7.17 24.13
C GLY A 108 8.61 -8.42 24.02
N ASP A 109 7.42 -8.28 23.42
CA ASP A 109 6.52 -9.40 23.15
C ASP A 109 7.18 -10.43 22.22
N VAL A 110 7.76 -9.99 21.10
CA VAL A 110 8.48 -10.88 20.16
C VAL A 110 9.69 -11.54 20.81
N ALA A 111 10.42 -10.84 21.68
CA ALA A 111 11.59 -11.41 22.36
C ALA A 111 11.21 -12.48 23.40
N VAL A 112 10.06 -12.35 24.06
CA VAL A 112 9.60 -13.29 25.11
C VAL A 112 8.78 -14.43 24.51
N ASN A 113 7.83 -14.11 23.63
CA ASN A 113 6.84 -15.03 23.10
C ASN A 113 7.17 -15.55 21.69
N GLY A 114 8.21 -15.01 21.04
CA GLY A 114 8.52 -15.28 19.64
C GLY A 114 7.55 -14.59 18.68
N SER A 115 7.64 -14.93 17.39
CA SER A 115 6.70 -14.40 16.40
C SER A 115 5.31 -14.98 16.60
N SER A 116 4.29 -14.11 16.62
CA SER A 116 2.88 -14.52 16.61
C SER A 116 2.41 -15.00 15.22
N ILE A 117 3.25 -14.90 14.19
CA ILE A 117 2.92 -15.30 12.82
C ILE A 117 3.18 -16.80 12.67
N LYS A 118 2.10 -17.58 12.49
CA LYS A 118 2.17 -19.03 12.25
C LYS A 118 3.12 -19.35 11.09
N GLY A 119 4.09 -20.23 11.35
CA GLY A 119 5.11 -20.66 10.38
C GLY A 119 6.45 -19.91 10.49
N GLN A 120 6.50 -18.78 11.21
CA GLN A 120 7.78 -18.16 11.57
C GLN A 120 8.30 -18.83 12.85
N ILE A 121 9.35 -19.64 12.72
CA ILE A 121 9.96 -20.38 13.82
C ILE A 121 11.46 -20.07 13.86
N GLY A 122 11.94 -19.69 15.05
CA GLY A 122 13.35 -19.42 15.29
C GLY A 122 13.82 -18.05 14.78
N GLU A 123 15.14 -17.88 14.76
CA GLU A 123 15.78 -16.65 14.29
C GLU A 123 15.68 -16.48 12.77
N PRO A 124 15.69 -15.23 12.26
CA PRO A 124 15.91 -14.97 10.85
C PRO A 124 17.19 -15.66 10.34
N LYS A 125 17.06 -16.38 9.22
CA LYS A 125 18.19 -17.10 8.61
C LYS A 125 19.21 -16.18 7.95
N LEU A 126 18.74 -15.07 7.36
CA LEU A 126 19.62 -14.07 6.75
C LEU A 126 20.24 -13.22 7.87
N LYS A 127 21.57 -13.29 8.01
CA LYS A 127 22.35 -12.56 9.03
C LYS A 127 23.21 -11.45 8.45
N THR A 128 23.13 -11.24 7.14
CA THR A 128 23.88 -10.23 6.40
C THR A 128 22.95 -9.15 5.89
N GLU A 129 23.52 -7.99 5.58
CA GLU A 129 22.79 -6.95 4.84
C GLU A 129 22.39 -7.44 3.45
N ILE A 130 21.29 -6.87 2.94
CA ILE A 130 20.84 -7.11 1.58
C ILE A 130 21.81 -6.43 0.62
N ILE A 131 22.32 -7.18 -0.35
CA ILE A 131 23.18 -6.63 -1.40
C ILE A 131 22.29 -5.95 -2.43
N LEU A 132 22.34 -4.62 -2.48
CA LEU A 132 21.67 -3.84 -3.52
C LEU A 132 22.52 -3.82 -4.79
N PRO A 133 21.91 -3.97 -5.98
CA PRO A 133 22.65 -3.98 -7.24
C PRO A 133 23.17 -2.58 -7.58
N GLU A 134 24.39 -2.51 -8.10
CA GLU A 134 24.89 -1.32 -8.78
C GLU A 134 24.42 -1.33 -10.24
N LEU A 135 23.68 -0.30 -10.63
CA LEU A 135 23.15 -0.18 -11.99
C LEU A 135 24.13 0.60 -12.88
N ILE A 136 24.53 -0.02 -13.98
CA ILE A 136 25.46 0.55 -14.97
C ILE A 136 24.71 0.69 -16.30
N ALA A 137 24.75 1.88 -16.90
CA ALA A 137 24.16 2.16 -18.19
C ALA A 137 25.01 1.54 -19.33
N SER A 138 24.47 1.52 -20.55
CA SER A 138 25.15 0.95 -21.72
C SER A 138 26.46 1.66 -22.10
N ASP A 139 26.63 2.90 -21.66
CA ASP A 139 27.85 3.70 -21.83
C ASP A 139 28.90 3.46 -20.72
N GLY A 140 28.62 2.55 -19.78
CA GLY A 140 29.50 2.21 -18.66
C GLY A 140 29.37 3.15 -17.46
N GLN A 141 28.51 4.15 -17.49
CA GLN A 141 28.31 5.07 -16.36
C GLN A 141 27.34 4.50 -15.33
N LYS A 142 27.61 4.78 -14.05
CA LYS A 142 26.70 4.44 -12.95
C LYS A 142 25.42 5.25 -13.06
N ILE A 143 24.27 4.57 -12.96
CA ILE A 143 22.96 5.22 -12.93
C ILE A 143 22.73 5.84 -11.55
N ASP A 144 22.34 7.12 -11.52
CA ASP A 144 21.94 7.79 -10.29
C ASP A 144 20.55 7.29 -9.83
N ILE A 145 20.56 6.50 -8.76
CA ILE A 145 19.38 5.96 -8.10
C ILE A 145 18.92 6.81 -6.89
N SER A 146 19.49 8.00 -6.70
CA SER A 146 19.04 8.92 -5.64
C SER A 146 17.58 9.32 -5.84
N GLN A 147 17.16 9.44 -7.11
CA GLN A 147 15.80 9.73 -7.53
C GLN A 147 15.18 8.57 -8.34
N PRO A 148 13.85 8.43 -8.34
CA PRO A 148 13.18 7.40 -9.11
C PRO A 148 13.20 7.71 -10.61
N CYS A 149 13.18 6.68 -11.46
CA CYS A 149 13.14 6.84 -12.92
C CYS A 149 11.81 7.46 -13.34
N GLN A 150 11.85 8.45 -14.24
CA GLN A 150 10.65 9.19 -14.68
C GLN A 150 10.12 8.73 -16.05
N LYS A 151 10.89 7.91 -16.78
CA LYS A 151 10.57 7.48 -18.15
C LYS A 151 10.27 5.99 -18.20
N GLY A 152 9.16 5.63 -18.83
CA GLY A 152 8.71 4.27 -19.00
C GLY A 152 7.32 4.19 -19.62
N TRP A 153 6.77 2.98 -19.68
CA TRP A 153 5.48 2.69 -20.32
C TRP A 153 4.28 3.42 -19.70
N ARG A 154 4.38 3.83 -18.43
CA ARG A 154 3.30 4.56 -17.75
C ARG A 154 3.10 5.97 -18.30
N ASN A 155 4.14 6.60 -18.85
CA ASN A 155 4.03 7.94 -19.41
C ASN A 155 2.97 7.98 -20.51
N ILE A 156 2.95 6.97 -21.40
CA ILE A 156 1.95 6.84 -22.47
C ILE A 156 0.54 6.79 -21.88
N LEU A 157 0.33 6.00 -20.83
CA LEU A 157 -0.99 5.88 -20.21
C LEU A 157 -1.46 7.19 -19.58
N VAL A 158 -0.58 7.89 -18.86
CA VAL A 158 -0.91 9.14 -18.17
C VAL A 158 -1.15 10.29 -19.16
N GLU A 159 -0.37 10.33 -20.24
CA GLU A 159 -0.42 11.42 -21.23
C GLU A 159 -1.49 11.20 -22.31
N GLN A 160 -1.75 9.95 -22.70
CA GLN A 160 -2.54 9.62 -23.89
C GLN A 160 -3.69 8.63 -23.61
N GLY A 161 -3.77 8.05 -22.42
CA GLY A 161 -4.87 7.18 -21.98
C GLY A 161 -4.76 5.70 -22.41
N PRO A 162 -5.73 4.86 -21.97
CA PRO A 162 -5.67 3.40 -22.11
C PRO A 162 -5.59 2.89 -23.55
N LYS A 163 -6.37 3.45 -24.48
CA LYS A 163 -6.38 3.02 -25.87
C LYS A 163 -5.05 3.30 -26.58
N ALA A 164 -4.43 4.45 -26.31
CA ALA A 164 -3.11 4.77 -26.85
C ALA A 164 -2.03 3.84 -26.29
N PHE A 165 -2.11 3.54 -24.98
CA PHE A 165 -1.23 2.56 -24.35
C PHE A 165 -1.36 1.16 -25.00
N ALA A 166 -2.59 0.65 -25.16
CA ALA A 166 -2.84 -0.64 -25.81
C ALA A 166 -2.30 -0.67 -27.25
N LYS A 167 -2.51 0.40 -28.03
CA LYS A 167 -1.97 0.54 -29.37
C LYS A 167 -0.43 0.51 -29.36
N ALA A 168 0.22 1.26 -28.47
CA ALA A 168 1.67 1.28 -28.36
C ALA A 168 2.25 -0.10 -27.98
N VAL A 169 1.59 -0.82 -27.06
CA VAL A 169 1.95 -2.20 -26.69
C VAL A 169 1.88 -3.12 -27.91
N ARG A 170 0.85 -2.96 -28.75
CA ARG A 170 0.70 -3.76 -29.96
C ARG A 170 1.77 -3.45 -31.01
N GLU A 171 2.13 -2.19 -31.17
CA GLU A 171 3.13 -1.72 -32.15
C GLU A 171 4.56 -2.09 -31.77
N TYR A 172 4.82 -2.34 -30.48
CA TYR A 172 6.13 -2.73 -29.97
C TYR A 172 6.70 -3.95 -30.68
N LYS A 173 7.98 -3.84 -31.09
CA LYS A 173 8.73 -4.93 -31.72
C LYS A 173 9.44 -5.74 -30.64
N GLY A 174 8.79 -6.82 -30.20
CA GLY A 174 9.33 -7.75 -29.21
C GLY A 174 8.24 -8.28 -28.28
N CYS A 175 8.66 -8.97 -27.23
CA CYS A 175 7.77 -9.40 -26.14
C CYS A 175 8.03 -8.50 -24.94
N LEU A 176 7.03 -7.72 -24.54
CA LEU A 176 7.10 -7.00 -23.28
C LEU A 176 6.88 -7.97 -22.12
N LEU A 177 7.46 -7.64 -20.97
CA LEU A 177 7.37 -8.46 -19.76
C LEU A 177 6.56 -7.72 -18.70
N MET A 178 5.76 -8.48 -17.96
CA MET A 178 5.21 -8.08 -16.66
C MET A 178 6.01 -8.77 -15.57
N ASP A 179 6.49 -8.01 -14.60
CA ASP A 179 7.10 -8.60 -13.39
C ASP A 179 6.01 -8.90 -12.34
N THR A 180 6.00 -10.12 -11.82
CA THR A 180 5.07 -10.60 -10.78
C THR A 180 5.72 -10.74 -9.40
N THR A 181 7.00 -10.37 -9.27
CA THR A 181 7.78 -10.51 -8.02
C THR A 181 7.08 -9.85 -6.84
N TRP A 182 6.39 -8.73 -7.05
CA TRP A 182 5.74 -7.95 -5.99
C TRP A 182 4.32 -8.43 -5.64
N ARG A 183 3.78 -9.43 -6.36
CA ARG A 183 2.43 -9.97 -6.16
C ARG A 183 2.38 -11.49 -6.30
N ASP A 184 2.29 -12.04 -7.51
CA ASP A 184 1.99 -13.48 -7.69
C ASP A 184 3.13 -14.41 -7.27
N ALA A 185 4.39 -13.99 -7.45
CA ALA A 185 5.53 -14.83 -7.15
C ALA A 185 5.58 -15.20 -5.66
N HIS A 186 5.53 -14.20 -4.78
CA HIS A 186 5.53 -14.44 -3.34
C HIS A 186 4.18 -14.91 -2.80
N GLN A 187 3.07 -14.65 -3.50
CA GLN A 187 1.79 -15.31 -3.19
C GLN A 187 1.89 -16.83 -3.37
N SER A 188 2.61 -17.28 -4.41
CA SER A 188 2.82 -18.71 -4.70
C SER A 188 3.85 -19.34 -3.76
N LEU A 189 5.00 -18.68 -3.56
CA LEU A 189 6.16 -19.29 -2.88
C LEU A 189 6.22 -18.99 -1.38
N LEU A 190 5.72 -17.82 -0.95
CA LEU A 190 5.93 -17.27 0.39
C LEU A 190 4.62 -16.90 1.07
N ALA A 191 3.50 -17.52 0.66
CA ALA A 191 2.17 -17.28 1.20
C ALA A 191 1.83 -15.78 1.31
N THR A 192 2.25 -14.98 0.34
CA THR A 192 1.97 -13.54 0.27
C THR A 192 2.61 -12.71 1.39
N ARG A 193 3.66 -13.21 2.05
CA ARG A 193 4.22 -12.58 3.27
C ARG A 193 5.31 -11.54 3.04
N VAL A 194 5.63 -11.18 1.79
CA VAL A 194 6.60 -10.11 1.51
C VAL A 194 6.04 -8.76 1.96
N ARG A 195 6.85 -8.02 2.72
CA ARG A 195 6.43 -6.81 3.43
C ARG A 195 6.70 -5.56 2.62
N THR A 196 5.98 -4.49 2.97
CA THR A 196 6.11 -3.20 2.29
C THR A 196 7.55 -2.68 2.36
N VAL A 197 8.23 -2.84 3.50
CA VAL A 197 9.61 -2.36 3.66
C VAL A 197 10.57 -2.97 2.64
N ASP A 198 10.46 -4.28 2.37
CA ASP A 198 11.37 -4.98 1.47
C ASP A 198 11.14 -4.55 0.01
N LEU A 199 9.87 -4.38 -0.39
CA LEU A 199 9.50 -3.89 -1.72
C LEU A 199 9.99 -2.45 -1.95
N LEU A 200 9.84 -1.58 -0.94
CA LEU A 200 10.27 -0.18 -1.05
C LEU A 200 11.79 -0.02 -1.10
N ASN A 201 12.53 -0.92 -0.45
CA ASN A 201 13.99 -0.87 -0.40
C ASN A 201 14.64 -1.14 -1.77
N ILE A 202 13.98 -1.88 -2.67
CA ILE A 202 14.49 -2.17 -4.04
C ILE A 202 13.77 -1.36 -5.13
N ALA A 203 12.79 -0.53 -4.75
CA ALA A 203 11.85 0.08 -5.69
C ALA A 203 12.53 0.99 -6.72
N LYS A 204 13.56 1.76 -6.32
CA LYS A 204 14.23 2.69 -7.25
C LYS A 204 15.07 1.93 -8.26
N GLU A 205 15.77 0.90 -7.82
CA GLU A 205 16.56 0.00 -8.65
C GLU A 205 15.65 -0.69 -9.67
N THR A 206 14.49 -1.22 -9.23
CA THR A 206 13.47 -1.76 -10.13
C THR A 206 12.97 -0.70 -11.12
N SER A 207 12.66 0.51 -10.66
CA SER A 207 12.18 1.61 -11.52
C SER A 207 13.16 1.95 -12.65
N HIS A 208 14.46 1.92 -12.38
CA HIS A 208 15.52 2.18 -13.38
C HIS A 208 15.81 0.96 -14.26
N ALA A 209 16.18 -0.16 -13.63
CA ALA A 209 16.63 -1.37 -14.32
C ALA A 209 15.53 -2.00 -15.19
N MET A 210 14.27 -1.88 -14.75
CA MET A 210 13.12 -2.49 -15.38
C MET A 210 12.17 -1.46 -16.02
N SER A 211 12.71 -0.31 -16.43
CA SER A 211 11.93 0.79 -17.02
C SER A 211 11.16 0.44 -18.30
N ASN A 212 11.54 -0.64 -19.00
CA ASN A 212 10.87 -1.16 -20.19
C ASN A 212 9.81 -2.25 -19.90
N LEU A 213 9.46 -2.51 -18.64
CA LEU A 213 8.37 -3.45 -18.33
C LEU A 213 7.03 -2.90 -18.84
N TYR A 214 6.19 -3.80 -19.36
CA TYR A 214 4.77 -3.53 -19.64
C TYR A 214 4.06 -3.10 -18.36
N SER A 215 4.29 -3.84 -17.27
CA SER A 215 3.77 -3.51 -15.95
C SER A 215 4.54 -4.19 -14.83
N LEU A 216 4.35 -3.68 -13.63
CA LEU A 216 4.72 -4.32 -12.38
C LEU A 216 3.44 -4.77 -11.69
N GLU A 217 3.22 -6.07 -11.59
CA GLU A 217 2.10 -6.60 -10.84
C GLU A 217 2.43 -6.58 -9.35
N CYS A 218 1.79 -5.65 -8.63
CA CYS A 218 2.16 -5.35 -7.25
C CYS A 218 0.98 -5.29 -6.29
N TRP A 219 -0.24 -5.58 -6.75
CA TRP A 219 -1.45 -5.37 -5.95
C TRP A 219 -2.61 -6.30 -6.34
N GLY A 220 -3.66 -6.33 -5.52
CA GLY A 220 -4.78 -7.25 -5.70
C GLY A 220 -4.44 -8.70 -5.32
N GLY A 221 -5.29 -9.64 -5.75
CA GLY A 221 -5.21 -11.02 -5.25
C GLY A 221 -5.28 -11.08 -3.72
N ALA A 222 -4.44 -11.91 -3.10
CA ALA A 222 -4.40 -12.04 -1.64
C ALA A 222 -3.58 -10.94 -0.94
N THR A 223 -2.92 -10.04 -1.68
CA THR A 223 -2.05 -9.03 -1.03
C THR A 223 -2.83 -8.05 -0.17
N PHE A 224 -4.07 -7.75 -0.54
CA PHE A 224 -4.91 -6.79 0.17
C PHE A 224 -5.30 -7.29 1.57
N ASP A 225 -5.85 -8.51 1.67
CA ASP A 225 -6.24 -9.08 2.96
C ASP A 225 -5.02 -9.47 3.80
N VAL A 226 -3.97 -10.04 3.18
CA VAL A 226 -2.79 -10.50 3.91
C VAL A 226 -2.03 -9.35 4.53
N ALA A 227 -1.91 -8.21 3.84
CA ALA A 227 -1.28 -7.01 4.38
C ALA A 227 -1.92 -6.60 5.71
N MET A 228 -3.26 -6.51 5.75
CA MET A 228 -3.98 -6.11 6.95
C MET A 228 -4.00 -7.20 8.01
N ARG A 229 -4.29 -8.45 7.61
CA ARG A 229 -4.57 -9.56 8.52
C ARG A 229 -3.32 -10.15 9.16
N PHE A 230 -2.23 -10.25 8.40
CA PHE A 230 -1.04 -11.00 8.84
C PHE A 230 0.23 -10.14 8.90
N LEU A 231 0.32 -9.09 8.09
CA LEU A 231 1.48 -8.19 8.12
C LEU A 231 1.23 -6.96 9.00
N TYR A 232 -0.02 -6.70 9.39
CA TYR A 232 -0.45 -5.52 10.14
C TYR A 232 -0.02 -4.20 9.45
N GLU A 233 -0.09 -4.20 8.12
CA GLU A 233 0.26 -3.09 7.23
C GLU A 233 -0.98 -2.66 6.44
N ASP A 234 -1.06 -1.37 6.09
CA ASP A 234 -2.11 -0.86 5.20
C ASP A 234 -1.70 -1.09 3.73
N PRO A 235 -2.45 -1.90 2.95
CA PRO A 235 -2.15 -2.10 1.54
C PRO A 235 -2.21 -0.80 0.74
N TRP A 236 -3.05 0.18 1.14
CA TRP A 236 -3.15 1.47 0.46
C TRP A 236 -1.91 2.33 0.70
N ASP A 237 -1.35 2.31 1.91
CA ASP A 237 -0.06 2.94 2.19
C ASP A 237 1.06 2.32 1.35
N ARG A 238 1.07 0.98 1.26
CA ARG A 238 1.99 0.24 0.37
C ARG A 238 1.88 0.75 -1.07
N LEU A 239 0.68 0.83 -1.62
CA LEU A 239 0.44 1.30 -3.00
C LEU A 239 0.97 2.72 -3.21
N ARG A 240 0.58 3.68 -2.36
CA ARG A 240 0.99 5.09 -2.49
C ARG A 240 2.50 5.26 -2.39
N ARG A 241 3.15 4.54 -1.46
CA ARG A 241 4.60 4.61 -1.26
C ARG A 241 5.36 3.99 -2.42
N MET A 242 4.91 2.84 -2.92
CA MET A 242 5.49 2.21 -4.11
C MET A 242 5.34 3.13 -5.33
N ARG A 243 4.16 3.74 -5.52
CA ARG A 243 3.89 4.63 -6.66
C ARG A 243 4.79 5.86 -6.68
N LYS A 244 5.15 6.38 -5.49
CA LYS A 244 6.11 7.48 -5.36
C LYS A 244 7.53 7.08 -5.77
N LEU A 245 7.94 5.84 -5.50
CA LEU A 245 9.29 5.34 -5.77
C LEU A 245 9.45 4.71 -7.16
N VAL A 246 8.35 4.29 -7.78
CA VAL A 246 8.30 3.82 -9.15
C VAL A 246 7.22 4.65 -9.82
N PRO A 247 7.50 5.75 -10.53
CA PRO A 247 6.47 6.56 -11.20
C PRO A 247 6.32 6.26 -12.70
N ASN A 248 7.23 5.47 -13.27
CA ASN A 248 7.40 5.25 -14.71
C ASN A 248 6.85 3.91 -15.25
N ILE A 249 6.74 2.88 -14.41
CA ILE A 249 6.22 1.55 -14.81
C ILE A 249 4.72 1.47 -14.47
N PRO A 250 3.83 1.01 -15.36
CA PRO A 250 2.41 0.82 -15.02
C PRO A 250 2.26 -0.16 -13.86
N PHE A 251 1.44 0.17 -12.86
CA PHE A 251 1.11 -0.78 -11.80
C PHE A 251 -0.09 -1.61 -12.21
N GLN A 252 0.06 -2.92 -12.11
CA GLN A 252 -0.99 -3.87 -12.42
C GLN A 252 -1.53 -4.52 -11.14
N MET A 253 -2.84 -4.74 -11.13
CA MET A 253 -3.50 -5.54 -10.11
C MET A 253 -4.35 -6.66 -10.70
N LEU A 254 -4.54 -7.72 -9.92
CA LEU A 254 -5.54 -8.76 -10.17
C LEU A 254 -6.85 -8.40 -9.46
N LEU A 255 -7.93 -8.27 -10.23
CA LEU A 255 -9.27 -7.91 -9.76
C LEU A 255 -10.27 -9.03 -10.10
N ARG A 256 -11.02 -9.50 -9.11
CA ARG A 256 -12.14 -10.42 -9.36
C ARG A 256 -13.39 -9.59 -9.71
N GLY A 257 -13.97 -9.80 -10.89
CA GLY A 257 -15.00 -8.92 -11.47
C GLY A 257 -16.07 -8.42 -10.50
N ALA A 258 -16.83 -9.33 -9.90
CA ALA A 258 -17.97 -9.00 -9.02
C ALA A 258 -17.65 -8.91 -7.52
N ASN A 259 -16.40 -9.15 -7.12
CA ASN A 259 -16.00 -9.22 -5.71
C ASN A 259 -14.87 -8.23 -5.38
N GLY A 260 -14.23 -7.64 -6.38
CA GLY A 260 -13.01 -6.87 -6.23
C GLY A 260 -11.90 -7.71 -5.61
N VAL A 261 -11.61 -7.43 -4.34
CA VAL A 261 -10.64 -8.16 -3.50
C VAL A 261 -11.29 -8.81 -2.26
N ALA A 262 -12.63 -8.82 -2.19
CA ALA A 262 -13.38 -9.39 -1.09
C ALA A 262 -13.63 -10.90 -1.27
N TYR A 263 -13.96 -11.57 -0.17
CA TYR A 263 -14.36 -12.98 -0.15
C TYR A 263 -15.87 -13.21 -0.33
N SER A 264 -16.66 -12.14 -0.40
CA SER A 264 -18.11 -12.16 -0.62
C SER A 264 -18.47 -11.33 -1.86
N SER A 265 -19.67 -11.56 -2.40
CA SER A 265 -20.20 -10.70 -3.46
C SER A 265 -20.42 -9.29 -2.92
N LEU A 266 -20.12 -8.29 -3.74
CA LEU A 266 -20.31 -6.89 -3.40
C LEU A 266 -21.34 -6.27 -4.37
N PRO A 267 -22.12 -5.28 -3.92
CA PRO A 267 -22.95 -4.51 -4.85
C PRO A 267 -22.06 -3.72 -5.82
N ASP A 268 -22.55 -3.49 -7.04
CA ASP A 268 -21.78 -2.86 -8.14
C ASP A 268 -21.17 -1.52 -7.74
N ASN A 269 -21.88 -0.71 -6.94
CA ASN A 269 -21.38 0.58 -6.46
C ASN A 269 -20.13 0.46 -5.57
N ALA A 270 -19.96 -0.65 -4.85
CA ALA A 270 -18.76 -0.91 -4.08
C ALA A 270 -17.57 -1.28 -4.98
N ILE A 271 -17.82 -2.01 -6.07
CA ILE A 271 -16.79 -2.31 -7.09
C ILE A 271 -16.35 -1.03 -7.80
N ASP A 272 -17.30 -0.22 -8.26
CA ASP A 272 -17.05 1.09 -8.85
C ASP A 272 -16.16 1.95 -7.95
N HIS A 273 -16.54 2.10 -6.67
CA HIS A 273 -15.79 2.92 -5.74
C HIS A 273 -14.40 2.33 -5.44
N PHE A 274 -14.28 1.02 -5.29
CA PHE A 274 -13.00 0.36 -5.07
C PHE A 274 -12.03 0.61 -6.23
N VAL A 275 -12.50 0.43 -7.47
CA VAL A 275 -11.69 0.63 -8.68
C VAL A 275 -11.29 2.10 -8.85
N GLU A 276 -12.22 3.02 -8.59
CA GLU A 276 -11.93 4.46 -8.57
C GLU A 276 -10.81 4.81 -7.57
N GLN A 277 -10.89 4.28 -6.34
CA GLN A 277 -9.86 4.50 -5.33
C GLN A 277 -8.52 3.84 -5.70
N ALA A 278 -8.55 2.62 -6.24
CA ALA A 278 -7.35 1.92 -6.72
C ALA A 278 -6.64 2.73 -7.81
N LYS A 279 -7.40 3.26 -8.78
CA LYS A 279 -6.86 4.10 -9.85
C LYS A 279 -6.26 5.40 -9.31
N LYS A 280 -7.00 6.11 -8.43
CA LYS A 280 -6.51 7.35 -7.78
C LYS A 280 -5.23 7.14 -6.98
N ASN A 281 -5.05 5.98 -6.35
CA ASN A 281 -3.88 5.67 -5.53
C ASN A 281 -2.70 5.10 -6.32
N GLY A 282 -2.88 4.78 -7.62
CA GLY A 282 -1.78 4.50 -8.53
C GLY A 282 -1.81 3.18 -9.28
N VAL A 283 -2.89 2.38 -9.17
CA VAL A 283 -3.11 1.23 -10.07
C VAL A 283 -3.42 1.75 -11.47
N ASP A 284 -2.80 1.17 -12.47
CA ASP A 284 -2.91 1.60 -13.87
C ASP A 284 -3.65 0.57 -14.72
N ILE A 285 -3.35 -0.72 -14.52
CA ILE A 285 -3.88 -1.84 -15.28
C ILE A 285 -4.64 -2.77 -14.34
N PHE A 286 -5.89 -3.09 -14.71
CA PHE A 286 -6.73 -3.99 -13.95
C PHE A 286 -6.96 -5.25 -14.77
N ARG A 287 -6.34 -6.35 -14.34
CA ARG A 287 -6.63 -7.68 -14.86
C ARG A 287 -7.91 -8.18 -14.23
N VAL A 288 -9.01 -8.06 -14.96
CA VAL A 288 -10.35 -8.46 -14.51
C VAL A 288 -10.57 -9.91 -14.92
N PHE A 289 -10.74 -10.79 -13.94
CA PHE A 289 -11.06 -12.20 -14.15
C PHE A 289 -12.31 -12.61 -13.36
N ASP A 290 -12.95 -13.69 -13.82
CA ASP A 290 -13.98 -14.40 -13.07
C ASP A 290 -13.55 -15.86 -12.87
N ALA A 291 -13.91 -16.44 -11.73
CA ALA A 291 -13.49 -17.80 -11.38
C ALA A 291 -14.09 -18.90 -12.26
N LEU A 292 -15.16 -18.58 -13.00
CA LEU A 292 -15.90 -19.51 -13.86
C LEU A 292 -15.93 -19.06 -15.34
N ASN A 293 -15.14 -18.03 -15.71
CA ASN A 293 -15.24 -17.34 -17.01
C ASN A 293 -16.67 -16.82 -17.31
N ASP A 294 -17.41 -16.41 -16.29
CA ASP A 294 -18.72 -15.79 -16.47
C ASP A 294 -18.55 -14.34 -17.00
N ILE A 295 -19.03 -14.11 -18.23
CA ILE A 295 -18.90 -12.82 -18.91
C ILE A 295 -19.72 -11.74 -18.20
N ASP A 296 -20.87 -12.08 -17.62
CA ASP A 296 -21.73 -11.09 -16.96
C ASP A 296 -21.03 -10.52 -15.71
N GLN A 297 -20.28 -11.38 -15.00
CA GLN A 297 -19.48 -10.95 -13.84
C GLN A 297 -18.21 -10.18 -14.25
N LEU A 298 -17.63 -10.53 -15.40
CA LEU A 298 -16.49 -9.79 -15.97
C LEU A 298 -16.90 -8.38 -16.41
N GLU A 299 -18.08 -8.24 -17.00
CA GLU A 299 -18.62 -6.96 -17.49
C GLU A 299 -18.71 -5.91 -16.38
N VAL A 300 -19.14 -6.28 -15.17
CA VAL A 300 -19.18 -5.38 -14.00
C VAL A 300 -17.81 -4.77 -13.73
N GLY A 301 -16.79 -5.62 -13.60
CA GLY A 301 -15.42 -5.16 -13.33
C GLY A 301 -14.81 -4.37 -14.49
N ILE A 302 -15.02 -4.82 -15.73
CA ILE A 302 -14.52 -4.14 -16.93
C ILE A 302 -15.09 -2.73 -17.04
N LYS A 303 -16.40 -2.58 -16.87
CA LYS A 303 -17.07 -1.26 -16.91
C LYS A 303 -16.61 -0.35 -15.79
N ALA A 304 -16.42 -0.87 -14.57
CA ALA A 304 -15.88 -0.09 -13.47
C ALA A 304 -14.48 0.46 -13.78
N VAL A 305 -13.62 -0.34 -14.42
CA VAL A 305 -12.27 0.08 -14.83
C VAL A 305 -12.30 1.12 -15.94
N GLN A 306 -13.11 0.90 -16.97
CA GLN A 306 -13.32 1.86 -18.05
C GLN A 306 -13.83 3.21 -17.52
N LYS A 307 -14.82 3.18 -16.61
CA LYS A 307 -15.38 4.36 -15.93
C LYS A 307 -14.32 5.10 -15.10
N ALA A 308 -13.40 4.39 -14.46
CA ALA A 308 -12.30 4.98 -13.70
C ALA A 308 -11.13 5.48 -14.57
N GLY A 309 -11.11 5.16 -15.88
CA GLY A 309 -10.02 5.51 -16.79
C GLY A 309 -8.75 4.65 -16.59
N GLY A 310 -8.90 3.42 -16.09
CA GLY A 310 -7.82 2.42 -16.06
C GLY A 310 -7.73 1.63 -17.37
N VAL A 311 -6.65 0.86 -17.54
CA VAL A 311 -6.56 -0.14 -18.63
C VAL A 311 -7.36 -1.36 -18.21
N ALA A 312 -8.41 -1.68 -18.97
CA ALA A 312 -9.24 -2.86 -18.75
C ALA A 312 -8.62 -4.08 -19.46
N GLU A 313 -7.99 -4.96 -18.68
CA GLU A 313 -7.50 -6.26 -19.17
C GLU A 313 -8.54 -7.34 -18.86
N GLY A 314 -9.41 -7.64 -19.83
CA GLY A 314 -10.43 -8.69 -19.71
C GLY A 314 -9.81 -10.08 -19.88
N THR A 315 -10.09 -10.99 -18.96
CA THR A 315 -9.31 -12.22 -18.81
C THR A 315 -10.10 -13.49 -19.11
N VAL A 316 -9.48 -14.42 -19.84
CA VAL A 316 -9.91 -15.81 -19.99
C VAL A 316 -9.04 -16.71 -19.13
N CYS A 317 -9.66 -17.45 -18.20
CA CYS A 317 -8.97 -18.47 -17.41
C CYS A 317 -8.91 -19.80 -18.15
N ILE A 318 -7.70 -20.38 -18.24
CA ILE A 318 -7.45 -21.64 -18.94
C ILE A 318 -7.61 -22.83 -17.99
N SER A 319 -8.29 -23.88 -18.46
CA SER A 319 -8.45 -25.15 -17.76
C SER A 319 -8.52 -26.32 -18.73
N GLY A 320 -8.18 -27.51 -18.23
CA GLY A 320 -8.29 -28.76 -18.98
C GLY A 320 -7.31 -28.86 -20.16
N ASP A 321 -7.74 -29.56 -21.20
CA ASP A 321 -6.94 -29.83 -22.40
C ASP A 321 -7.70 -29.33 -23.63
N MET A 322 -7.37 -28.11 -24.05
CA MET A 322 -8.01 -27.39 -25.15
C MET A 322 -7.88 -28.10 -26.50
N LEU A 323 -6.81 -28.88 -26.69
CA LEU A 323 -6.53 -29.56 -27.95
C LEU A 323 -7.48 -30.71 -28.23
N ASN A 324 -8.23 -31.17 -27.21
CA ASN A 324 -9.22 -32.22 -27.38
C ASN A 324 -10.58 -31.60 -27.74
N PRO A 325 -11.05 -31.70 -29.00
CA PRO A 325 -12.30 -31.07 -29.44
C PRO A 325 -13.54 -31.67 -28.76
N LYS A 326 -13.45 -32.88 -28.18
CA LYS A 326 -14.57 -33.55 -27.49
C LYS A 326 -14.78 -33.05 -26.06
N LYS A 327 -13.85 -32.26 -25.50
CA LYS A 327 -14.00 -31.69 -24.16
C LYS A 327 -14.78 -30.38 -24.21
N LYS A 328 -15.44 -30.04 -23.10
CA LYS A 328 -16.17 -28.76 -22.95
C LYS A 328 -15.27 -27.55 -23.17
N TYR A 329 -14.08 -27.56 -22.57
CA TYR A 329 -13.10 -26.47 -22.68
C TYR A 329 -12.15 -26.72 -23.85
N ASN A 330 -12.67 -26.68 -25.07
CA ASN A 330 -11.92 -26.82 -26.32
C ASN A 330 -11.55 -25.43 -26.91
N LEU A 331 -10.86 -25.40 -28.06
CA LEU A 331 -10.45 -24.14 -28.70
C LEU A 331 -11.64 -23.22 -29.01
N GLU A 332 -12.75 -23.78 -29.49
CA GLU A 332 -13.95 -23.01 -29.85
C GLU A 332 -14.55 -22.29 -28.64
N TYR A 333 -14.63 -22.97 -27.49
CA TYR A 333 -15.06 -22.37 -26.24
C TYR A 333 -14.25 -21.11 -25.88
N TYR A 334 -12.92 -21.18 -25.98
CA TYR A 334 -12.08 -20.02 -25.67
C TYR A 334 -12.21 -18.90 -26.71
N LEU A 335 -12.36 -19.23 -28.00
CA LEU A 335 -12.57 -18.22 -29.03
C LEU A 335 -13.93 -17.51 -28.87
N ASP A 336 -14.99 -18.22 -28.46
CA ASP A 336 -16.29 -17.62 -28.13
C ASP A 336 -16.20 -16.66 -26.92
N LEU A 337 -15.45 -17.02 -25.88
CA LEU A 337 -15.19 -16.11 -24.75
C LEU A 337 -14.43 -14.86 -25.19
N VAL A 338 -13.41 -15.01 -26.04
CA VAL A 338 -12.66 -13.87 -26.58
C VAL A 338 -13.58 -12.95 -27.38
N ASP A 339 -14.46 -13.49 -28.22
CA ASP A 339 -15.43 -12.69 -28.97
C ASP A 339 -16.33 -11.85 -28.06
N LYS A 340 -16.78 -12.45 -26.95
CA LYS A 340 -17.61 -11.76 -25.95
C LYS A 340 -16.83 -10.66 -25.23
N LEU A 341 -15.58 -10.91 -24.84
CA LEU A 341 -14.73 -9.90 -24.21
C LEU A 341 -14.40 -8.74 -25.14
N VAL A 342 -14.12 -9.00 -26.42
CA VAL A 342 -13.87 -7.95 -27.42
C VAL A 342 -15.10 -7.06 -27.60
N LYS A 343 -16.32 -7.61 -27.52
CA LYS A 343 -17.56 -6.82 -27.56
C LYS A 343 -17.72 -5.88 -26.35
N LEU A 344 -17.04 -6.15 -25.23
CA LEU A 344 -17.00 -5.27 -24.06
C LEU A 344 -15.95 -4.14 -24.18
N ASP A 345 -15.30 -4.00 -25.34
CA ASP A 345 -14.30 -2.96 -25.62
C ASP A 345 -13.12 -2.96 -24.62
N ILE A 346 -12.63 -4.15 -24.29
CA ILE A 346 -11.41 -4.31 -23.50
C ILE A 346 -10.19 -3.71 -24.21
N ASP A 347 -9.22 -3.21 -23.44
CA ASP A 347 -7.99 -2.65 -23.99
C ASP A 347 -6.94 -3.72 -24.28
N VAL A 348 -6.89 -4.76 -23.43
CA VAL A 348 -5.95 -5.87 -23.49
C VAL A 348 -6.70 -7.17 -23.18
N LEU A 349 -6.40 -8.23 -23.92
CA LEU A 349 -6.89 -9.58 -23.61
C LEU A 349 -5.90 -10.30 -22.69
N GLY A 350 -6.33 -10.64 -21.48
CA GLY A 350 -5.60 -11.51 -20.57
C GLY A 350 -5.89 -12.98 -20.84
N ILE A 351 -4.85 -13.81 -20.91
CA ILE A 351 -4.93 -15.27 -20.87
C ILE A 351 -4.31 -15.73 -19.56
N LYS A 352 -5.12 -16.23 -18.62
CA LYS A 352 -4.67 -16.65 -17.30
C LYS A 352 -4.70 -18.17 -17.17
N ASP A 353 -3.54 -18.79 -17.30
CA ASP A 353 -3.31 -20.17 -16.93
C ASP A 353 -2.85 -20.25 -15.47
N MET A 354 -3.82 -20.28 -14.55
CA MET A 354 -3.54 -20.30 -13.10
C MET A 354 -2.94 -21.63 -12.61
N ALA A 355 -2.99 -22.69 -13.41
CA ALA A 355 -2.61 -24.04 -13.00
C ALA A 355 -1.43 -24.62 -13.80
N GLY A 356 -0.86 -23.87 -14.75
CA GLY A 356 0.25 -24.32 -15.60
C GLY A 356 -0.16 -25.44 -16.57
N VAL A 357 -1.41 -25.46 -17.04
CA VAL A 357 -1.94 -26.52 -17.93
C VAL A 357 -1.82 -26.19 -19.43
N LEU A 358 -1.53 -24.94 -19.79
CA LEU A 358 -1.42 -24.47 -21.17
C LEU A 358 -0.06 -24.87 -21.78
N LYS A 359 -0.02 -26.07 -22.34
CA LYS A 359 1.17 -26.61 -23.02
C LYS A 359 1.61 -25.77 -24.23
N PRO A 360 2.90 -25.82 -24.62
CA PRO A 360 3.43 -24.98 -25.72
C PRO A 360 2.66 -25.08 -27.04
N HIS A 361 2.28 -26.27 -27.48
CA HIS A 361 1.51 -26.43 -28.73
C HIS A 361 0.10 -25.81 -28.62
N ALA A 362 -0.55 -25.97 -27.47
CA ALA A 362 -1.85 -25.36 -27.20
C ALA A 362 -1.76 -23.83 -27.16
N ALA A 363 -0.71 -23.28 -26.54
CA ALA A 363 -0.44 -21.85 -26.53
C ALA A 363 -0.26 -21.29 -27.95
N THR A 364 0.59 -21.91 -28.78
CA THR A 364 0.81 -21.49 -30.16
C THR A 364 -0.50 -21.47 -30.97
N LEU A 365 -1.32 -22.51 -30.82
CA LEU A 365 -2.60 -22.59 -31.52
C LEU A 365 -3.60 -21.53 -31.04
N LEU A 366 -3.76 -21.38 -29.72
CA LEU A 366 -4.72 -20.42 -29.14
C LEU A 366 -4.33 -18.98 -29.51
N ILE A 367 -3.10 -18.58 -29.21
CA ILE A 367 -2.63 -17.21 -29.42
C ILE A 367 -2.59 -16.89 -30.92
N GLY A 368 -2.15 -17.84 -31.76
CA GLY A 368 -2.18 -17.68 -33.22
C GLY A 368 -3.59 -17.50 -33.78
N SER A 369 -4.56 -18.27 -33.28
CA SER A 369 -5.97 -18.19 -33.70
C SER A 369 -6.59 -16.86 -33.30
N ILE A 370 -6.37 -16.40 -32.06
CA ILE A 370 -6.85 -15.10 -31.58
C ILE A 370 -6.21 -13.98 -32.40
N ARG A 371 -4.87 -14.00 -32.58
CA ARG A 371 -4.14 -12.98 -33.34
C ARG A 371 -4.60 -12.89 -34.79
N LYS A 372 -4.93 -14.01 -35.43
CA LYS A 372 -5.45 -14.03 -36.81
C LYS A 372 -6.81 -13.33 -36.90
N LYS A 373 -7.68 -13.51 -35.90
CA LYS A 373 -9.02 -12.91 -35.87
C LYS A 373 -9.01 -11.45 -35.41
N TYR A 374 -8.17 -11.12 -34.44
CA TYR A 374 -8.05 -9.81 -33.81
C TYR A 374 -6.59 -9.31 -33.93
N PRO A 375 -6.18 -8.82 -35.12
CA PRO A 375 -4.78 -8.49 -35.40
C PRO A 375 -4.23 -7.37 -34.53
N ASP A 376 -5.08 -6.46 -34.06
CA ASP A 376 -4.68 -5.25 -33.32
C ASP A 376 -4.80 -5.39 -31.80
N LEU A 377 -5.48 -6.42 -31.30
CA LEU A 377 -5.72 -6.62 -29.86
C LEU A 377 -4.43 -7.05 -29.14
N PRO A 378 -3.90 -6.31 -28.15
CA PRO A 378 -2.82 -6.81 -27.31
C PRO A 378 -3.26 -8.07 -26.56
N ILE A 379 -2.38 -9.08 -26.50
CA ILE A 379 -2.64 -10.33 -25.78
C ILE A 379 -1.57 -10.46 -24.70
N HIS A 380 -1.98 -10.57 -23.45
CA HIS A 380 -1.13 -10.72 -22.29
C HIS A 380 -1.31 -12.12 -21.70
N VAL A 381 -0.26 -12.94 -21.72
CA VAL A 381 -0.31 -14.32 -21.24
C VAL A 381 0.32 -14.43 -19.85
N HIS A 382 -0.37 -15.12 -18.95
CA HIS A 382 0.07 -15.50 -17.61
C HIS A 382 0.04 -17.01 -17.47
N THR A 383 1.11 -17.61 -16.95
CA THR A 383 1.16 -19.04 -16.60
C THR A 383 1.96 -19.26 -15.32
N HIS A 384 1.91 -20.48 -14.80
CA HIS A 384 2.80 -20.98 -13.74
C HIS A 384 3.69 -22.08 -14.32
N ASP A 385 4.96 -22.06 -13.91
CA ASP A 385 5.93 -23.17 -14.06
C ASP A 385 5.78 -24.12 -12.86
#